data_AF-A0A857FQB7-F1
#
_entry.id   AF-A0A857FQB7-F1
#
_cell.length_a   1.000
_cell.length_b   1.000
_cell.length_c   1.000
_cell.angle_alpha   90.00
_cell.angle_beta   90.00
_cell.angle_gamma   90.00
#
_symmetry.space_group_name_H-M   'P 1'
#
loop_
_entity.id
_entity.type
_entity.pdbx_description
1 polymer ?
#
loop_
_entity_poly.entity_id
_entity_poly.type
_entity_poly.pdbx_seq_one_letter_code
_entity_poly.pdbx_strand_id
1 'polypeptide(L)'
;MSGEAGAFGAVVGLGTVLVMCVGAGLYGCPRYSVYSAKMTGEAELAQATQNRQVLVQTAQAERDAEILRAEGTAKANKIIGESLKENAEYLRWLWISKLDNQTNKTVVYVPTDGMVPQLETGRIGEAK
;
A
#
# COMPACT_ATOMS: atom_id res chain seq x y z
N MET A 1 89.85 2.06 -13.70
CA MET A 1 88.92 1.28 -14.56
C MET A 1 87.80 0.60 -13.76
N SER A 2 87.34 1.13 -12.61
CA SER A 2 86.28 0.50 -11.80
C SER A 2 84.92 1.22 -11.83
N GLY A 3 84.85 2.44 -12.38
CA GLY A 3 83.61 3.23 -12.40
C GLY A 3 82.57 2.76 -13.44
N GLU A 4 83.02 2.18 -14.55
CA GLU A 4 82.11 1.80 -15.64
C GLU A 4 81.33 0.51 -15.32
N ALA A 5 81.97 -0.47 -14.65
CA ALA A 5 81.31 -1.72 -14.29
C ALA A 5 80.15 -1.53 -13.29
N GLY A 6 80.24 -0.55 -12.38
CA GLY A 6 79.17 -0.22 -11.44
C GLY A 6 77.96 0.47 -12.09
N ALA A 7 78.21 1.33 -13.09
CA ALA A 7 77.16 2.04 -13.81
C ALA A 7 76.32 1.10 -14.69
N PHE A 8 76.96 0.15 -15.39
CA PHE A 8 76.24 -0.83 -16.20
C PHE A 8 75.35 -1.76 -15.34
N GLY A 9 75.82 -2.20 -14.18
CA GLY A 9 75.02 -3.00 -13.25
C GLY A 9 73.78 -2.27 -12.72
N ALA A 10 73.91 -0.98 -12.43
CA ALA A 10 72.79 -0.15 -11.96
C ALA A 10 71.71 0.06 -13.04
N VAL A 11 72.11 0.30 -14.29
CA VAL A 11 71.17 0.49 -15.41
C VAL A 11 70.42 -0.81 -15.74
N VAL A 12 71.10 -1.96 -15.72
CA VAL A 12 70.46 -3.28 -15.93
C VAL A 12 69.52 -3.64 -14.77
N GLY A 13 69.91 -3.33 -13.53
CA GLY A 13 69.06 -3.54 -12.35
C GLY A 13 67.78 -2.69 -12.38
N LEU A 14 67.89 -1.40 -12.71
CA LEU A 14 66.72 -0.52 -12.86
C LEU A 14 65.81 -0.98 -14.02
N GLY A 15 66.40 -1.37 -15.16
CA GLY A 15 65.64 -1.86 -16.31
C GLY A 15 64.83 -3.11 -16.00
N THR A 16 65.40 -4.07 -15.29
CA THR A 16 64.72 -5.33 -14.92
C THR A 16 63.57 -5.11 -13.93
N VAL A 17 63.75 -4.23 -12.94
CA VAL A 17 62.66 -3.85 -12.01
C VAL A 17 61.51 -3.17 -12.75
N LEU A 18 61.81 -2.25 -13.67
CA LEU A 18 60.80 -1.52 -14.43
C LEU A 18 59.99 -2.47 -15.34
N VAL A 19 60.66 -3.41 -16.01
CA VAL A 19 60.00 -4.44 -16.82
C VAL A 19 59.12 -5.35 -15.96
N MET A 20 59.58 -5.74 -14.77
CA MET A 20 58.78 -6.56 -13.85
C MET A 20 57.53 -5.82 -13.34
N CYS A 21 57.65 -4.53 -13.00
CA CYS A 21 56.52 -3.70 -12.60
C CYS A 21 55.50 -3.52 -13.72
N VAL A 22 55.95 -3.28 -14.96
CA VAL A 22 55.06 -3.13 -16.12
C VAL A 22 54.39 -4.46 -16.47
N GLY A 23 55.12 -5.58 -16.42
CA GLY A 23 54.56 -6.91 -16.64
C GLY A 23 53.50 -7.29 -15.60
N ALA A 24 53.77 -7.01 -14.32
CA ALA A 24 52.80 -7.23 -13.24
C ALA A 24 51.57 -6.32 -13.37
N GLY A 25 51.75 -5.05 -13.76
CA GLY A 25 50.66 -4.12 -14.02
C GLY A 25 49.78 -4.54 -15.19
N LEU A 26 50.38 -4.94 -16.32
CA LEU A 26 49.66 -5.39 -17.51
C LEU A 26 48.90 -6.69 -17.29
N TYR A 27 49.37 -7.58 -16.41
CA TYR A 27 48.65 -8.81 -16.05
C TYR A 27 47.59 -8.57 -14.97
N GLY A 28 47.86 -7.68 -14.01
CA GLY A 28 46.96 -7.36 -12.88
C GLY A 28 45.76 -6.50 -13.27
N CYS A 29 45.96 -5.48 -14.12
CA CYS A 29 44.89 -4.57 -14.57
C CYS A 29 43.69 -5.27 -15.22
N PRO A 30 43.85 -6.15 -16.23
CA PRO A 30 42.71 -6.83 -16.86
C PRO A 30 42.08 -7.87 -15.94
N ARG A 31 42.84 -8.44 -14.99
CA ARG A 31 42.30 -9.39 -14.01
C ARG A 31 41.43 -8.70 -12.96
N TYR A 32 41.85 -7.51 -12.51
CA TYR A 32 41.11 -6.72 -11.52
C TYR A 32 39.81 -6.16 -12.09
N SER A 33 39.80 -5.69 -13.34
CA SER A 33 38.58 -5.18 -13.99
C SER A 33 37.49 -6.23 -14.14
N VAL A 34 37.85 -7.49 -14.43
CA VAL A 34 36.87 -8.59 -14.50
C VAL A 34 36.35 -8.96 -13.11
N TYR A 35 37.20 -8.92 -12.09
CA TYR A 35 36.77 -9.20 -10.72
C TYR A 35 35.79 -8.14 -10.20
N SER A 36 36.09 -6.86 -10.42
CA SER A 36 35.18 -5.77 -10.03
C SER A 36 33.86 -5.82 -10.80
N ALA A 37 33.89 -6.15 -12.10
CA ALA A 37 32.67 -6.34 -12.90
C ALA A 37 31.81 -7.52 -12.40
N LYS A 38 32.42 -8.60 -11.90
CA LYS A 38 31.67 -9.73 -11.32
C LYS A 38 31.02 -9.36 -9.99
N MET A 39 31.78 -8.73 -9.09
CA MET A 39 31.27 -8.31 -7.78
C MET A 39 30.12 -7.30 -7.91
N THR A 40 30.20 -6.40 -8.89
CA THR A 40 29.13 -5.43 -9.18
C THR A 40 27.87 -6.12 -9.73
N GLY A 41 28.01 -7.07 -10.66
CA GLY A 41 26.86 -7.83 -11.17
C GLY A 41 26.19 -8.71 -10.10
N GLU A 42 26.97 -9.33 -9.22
CA GLU A 42 26.44 -10.10 -8.09
C GLU A 42 25.71 -9.20 -7.08
N ALA A 43 26.26 -8.02 -6.79
CA ALA A 43 25.61 -7.05 -5.91
C ALA A 43 24.28 -6.53 -6.50
N GLU A 44 24.23 -6.23 -7.79
CA GLU A 44 23.02 -5.77 -8.46
C GLU A 44 21.93 -6.86 -8.47
N LEU A 45 22.29 -8.11 -8.73
CA LEU A 45 21.37 -9.24 -8.68
C LEU A 45 20.84 -9.47 -7.25
N ALA A 46 21.72 -9.40 -6.25
CA ALA A 46 21.33 -9.50 -4.84
C ALA A 46 20.37 -8.35 -4.44
N GLN A 47 20.65 -7.12 -4.88
CA GLN A 47 19.76 -5.99 -4.63
C GLN A 47 18.40 -6.16 -5.32
N ALA A 48 18.38 -6.60 -6.59
CA ALA A 48 17.15 -6.81 -7.34
C ALA A 48 16.28 -7.93 -6.73
N THR A 49 16.91 -8.99 -6.20
CA THR A 49 16.18 -10.08 -5.51
C THR A 49 15.60 -9.61 -4.19
N GLN A 50 16.37 -8.88 -3.38
CA GLN A 50 15.88 -8.29 -2.13
C GLN A 50 14.74 -7.32 -2.38
N ASN A 51 14.87 -6.42 -3.36
CA ASN A 51 13.81 -5.47 -3.72
C ASN A 51 12.51 -6.19 -4.10
N ARG A 52 12.58 -7.27 -4.89
CA ARG A 52 11.39 -8.08 -5.20
C ARG A 52 10.78 -8.73 -3.96
N GLN A 53 11.61 -9.25 -3.06
CA GLN A 53 11.12 -9.84 -1.81
C GLN A 53 10.40 -8.80 -0.93
N VAL A 54 10.96 -7.60 -0.79
CA VAL A 54 10.34 -6.49 -0.06
C VAL A 54 8.99 -6.12 -0.70
N LEU A 55 8.92 -6.01 -2.03
CA LEU A 55 7.67 -5.71 -2.74
C LEU A 55 6.60 -6.80 -2.52
N VAL A 56 6.98 -8.07 -2.53
CA VAL A 56 6.04 -9.17 -2.27
C VAL A 56 5.56 -9.15 -0.82
N GLN A 57 6.47 -8.94 0.14
CA GLN A 57 6.11 -8.88 1.56
C GLN A 57 5.22 -7.68 1.88
N THR A 58 5.51 -6.52 1.30
CA THR A 58 4.68 -5.31 1.47
C THR A 58 3.31 -5.50 0.84
N ALA A 59 3.22 -5.99 -0.39
CA ALA A 59 1.94 -6.30 -1.03
C ALA A 59 1.13 -7.36 -0.25
N GLN A 60 1.80 -8.36 0.34
CA GLN A 60 1.13 -9.34 1.18
C GLN A 60 0.61 -8.72 2.47
N ALA A 61 1.41 -7.89 3.14
CA ALA A 61 1.01 -7.19 4.36
C ALA A 61 -0.18 -6.24 4.12
N GLU A 62 -0.19 -5.52 2.98
CA GLU A 62 -1.31 -4.65 2.59
C GLU A 62 -2.59 -5.46 2.37
N ARG A 63 -2.51 -6.59 1.65
CA ARG A 63 -3.66 -7.48 1.44
C ARG A 63 -4.22 -8.02 2.75
N ASP A 64 -3.35 -8.49 3.64
CA ASP A 64 -3.77 -9.05 4.93
C ASP A 64 -4.38 -7.97 5.84
N ALA A 65 -3.87 -6.74 5.79
CA ALA A 65 -4.44 -5.60 6.49
C ALA A 65 -5.83 -5.21 5.98
N GLU A 66 -6.04 -5.23 4.65
CA GLU A 66 -7.35 -4.98 4.05
C GLU A 66 -8.38 -6.05 4.43
N ILE A 67 -7.99 -7.32 4.42
CA ILE A 67 -8.84 -8.44 4.85
C ILE A 67 -9.26 -8.24 6.30
N LEU A 68 -8.31 -7.99 7.21
CA LEU A 68 -8.61 -7.78 8.63
C LEU A 68 -9.56 -6.59 8.85
N ARG A 69 -9.36 -5.50 8.09
CA ARG A 69 -10.23 -4.33 8.14
C ARG A 69 -11.65 -4.64 7.64
N ALA A 70 -11.77 -5.36 6.53
CA ALA A 70 -13.04 -5.78 5.97
C ALA A 70 -13.79 -6.71 6.93
N GLU A 71 -13.11 -7.70 7.51
CA GLU A 71 -13.66 -8.60 8.51
C GLU A 71 -14.11 -7.87 9.77
N GLY A 72 -13.28 -6.94 10.28
CA GLY A 72 -13.63 -6.11 11.43
C GLY A 72 -14.89 -5.27 11.17
N THR A 73 -15.00 -4.69 9.98
CA THR A 73 -16.18 -3.91 9.57
C THR A 73 -17.42 -4.81 9.42
N ALA A 74 -17.28 -5.99 8.81
CA ALA A 74 -18.38 -6.94 8.65
C ALA A 74 -18.89 -7.45 10.00
N LYS A 75 -17.98 -7.77 10.93
CA LYS A 75 -18.32 -8.22 12.29
C LYS A 75 -19.00 -7.11 13.08
N ALA A 76 -18.49 -5.88 13.00
CA ALA A 76 -19.12 -4.72 13.63
C ALA A 76 -20.54 -4.48 13.09
N ASN A 77 -20.71 -4.50 11.77
CA ASN A 77 -22.02 -4.35 11.13
C ASN A 77 -23.00 -5.46 11.53
N LYS A 78 -22.53 -6.71 11.64
CA LYS A 78 -23.33 -7.83 12.11
C LYS A 78 -23.83 -7.61 13.54
N ILE A 79 -22.93 -7.23 14.46
CA ILE A 79 -23.28 -6.96 15.87
C ILE A 79 -24.28 -5.81 15.96
N ILE A 80 -24.04 -4.70 15.24
CA ILE A 80 -24.96 -3.57 15.21
C ILE A 80 -26.33 -4.02 14.67
N GLY A 81 -26.36 -4.72 13.54
CA GLY A 81 -27.59 -5.22 12.93
C GLY A 81 -28.38 -6.15 13.86
N GLU A 82 -27.70 -7.05 14.57
CA GLU A 82 -28.32 -7.93 15.58
C GLU A 82 -28.87 -7.11 16.76
N SER A 83 -28.09 -6.16 17.29
CA SER A 83 -28.52 -5.32 18.43
C SER A 83 -29.73 -4.42 18.10
N LEU A 84 -29.89 -4.01 16.83
CA LEU A 84 -30.99 -3.16 16.39
C LEU A 84 -32.28 -3.95 16.11
N LYS A 85 -32.18 -5.23 15.70
CA LYS A 85 -33.35 -6.06 15.38
C LYS A 85 -34.29 -6.29 16.55
N GLU A 86 -33.76 -6.37 17.76
CA GLU A 86 -34.56 -6.65 18.96
C GLU A 86 -35.14 -5.39 19.63
N ASN A 87 -34.89 -4.19 19.09
CA ASN A 87 -35.31 -2.94 19.73
C ASN A 87 -35.94 -1.93 18.77
N ALA A 88 -37.21 -2.17 18.42
CA ALA A 88 -38.01 -1.29 17.57
C ALA A 88 -38.21 0.13 18.18
N GLU A 89 -38.32 0.24 19.50
CA GLU A 89 -38.47 1.53 20.20
C GLU A 89 -37.19 2.37 20.11
N TYR A 90 -36.02 1.76 20.23
CA TYR A 90 -34.74 2.43 20.05
C TYR A 90 -34.55 2.92 18.61
N LEU A 91 -34.92 2.13 17.61
CA LEU A 91 -34.89 2.55 16.20
C LEU A 91 -35.81 3.75 15.95
N ARG A 92 -37.00 3.74 16.54
CA ARG A 92 -37.96 4.85 16.44
C ARG A 92 -37.43 6.11 17.13
N TRP A 93 -36.84 5.98 18.32
CA TRP A 93 -36.19 7.10 19.02
C TRP A 93 -35.00 7.66 18.24
N LEU A 94 -34.13 6.79 17.71
CA LEU A 94 -32.97 7.19 16.90
C LEU A 94 -33.40 7.95 15.64
N TRP A 95 -34.46 7.48 14.98
CA TRP A 95 -35.04 8.14 13.81
C TRP A 95 -35.55 9.55 14.15
N ILE A 96 -36.36 9.68 15.22
CA ILE A 96 -36.87 10.99 15.68
C ILE A 96 -35.72 11.93 16.04
N SER A 97 -34.70 11.43 16.76
CA SER A 97 -33.53 12.22 17.15
C SER A 97 -32.70 12.70 15.95
N LYS A 98 -32.54 11.86 14.91
CA LYS A 98 -31.88 12.25 13.65
C LYS A 98 -32.70 13.28 12.85
N LEU A 99 -34.02 13.16 12.85
CA LEU A 99 -34.94 14.13 12.25
C LEU A 99 -34.90 15.49 12.94
N ASP A 100 -34.78 15.52 14.28
CA ASP A 100 -34.72 16.77 15.01
C ASP A 100 -33.40 17.53 14.76
N ASN A 101 -32.30 16.79 14.57
CA ASN A 101 -30.97 17.34 14.29
C ASN A 101 -30.74 17.70 12.80
N GLN A 102 -31.71 17.49 11.90
CA GLN A 102 -31.61 17.92 10.50
C GLN A 102 -32.16 19.34 10.28
N THR A 103 -31.40 20.17 9.57
CA THR A 103 -31.73 21.58 9.26
C THR A 103 -32.86 21.73 8.24
N ASN A 104 -33.09 20.72 7.39
CA ASN A 104 -34.17 20.69 6.38
C ASN A 104 -35.25 19.66 6.78
N LYS A 105 -36.12 20.06 7.72
CA LYS A 105 -37.26 19.24 8.18
C LYS A 105 -38.30 19.10 7.06
N THR A 106 -38.31 17.97 6.35
CA THR A 106 -39.40 17.63 5.41
C THR A 106 -40.51 16.93 6.19
N VAL A 107 -41.41 17.70 6.77
CA VAL A 107 -42.64 17.16 7.38
C VAL A 107 -43.62 16.86 6.24
N VAL A 108 -43.72 15.60 5.83
CA VAL A 108 -44.79 15.16 4.92
C VAL A 108 -46.06 15.00 5.75
N TYR A 109 -46.98 15.96 5.60
CA TYR A 109 -48.31 15.87 6.18
C TYR A 109 -49.09 14.75 5.46
N VAL A 110 -49.33 13.64 6.15
CA VAL A 110 -50.28 12.62 5.70
C VAL A 110 -51.56 12.82 6.50
N PRO A 111 -52.63 13.39 5.90
CA PRO A 111 -53.89 13.59 6.61
C PRO A 111 -54.52 12.25 6.94
N THR A 112 -54.61 11.91 8.22
CA THR A 112 -55.49 10.84 8.69
C THR A 112 -56.86 11.44 9.04
N ASP A 113 -57.86 11.05 8.26
CA ASP A 113 -59.32 11.16 8.47
C ASP A 113 -59.91 12.54 8.82
N GLY A 114 -59.91 13.52 7.89
CA GLY A 114 -60.84 14.65 8.09
C GLY A 114 -60.90 15.82 7.10
N MET A 115 -60.09 15.87 6.04
CA MET A 115 -60.09 17.02 5.10
C MET A 115 -60.39 16.66 3.64
N VAL A 116 -60.93 15.48 3.38
CA VAL A 116 -61.66 15.24 2.13
C VAL A 116 -63.12 15.59 2.39
N PRO A 117 -63.76 16.50 1.62
CA PRO A 117 -65.17 16.79 1.82
C PRO A 117 -65.99 15.49 1.71
N GLN A 118 -66.60 15.03 2.80
CA GLN A 118 -67.57 13.93 2.76
C GLN A 118 -68.88 14.45 2.15
N LEU A 119 -68.90 14.63 0.83
CA LEU A 119 -70.03 15.18 0.10
C LEU A 119 -71.08 14.11 -0.29
N GLU A 120 -70.87 12.83 0.03
CA GLU A 120 -71.72 11.72 -0.45
C GLU A 120 -72.19 10.72 0.64
N THR A 121 -71.92 10.93 1.94
CA THR A 121 -72.35 9.99 3.01
C THR A 121 -73.87 10.04 3.33
N GLY A 122 -74.66 10.84 2.61
CA GLY A 122 -76.08 11.07 2.91
C GLY A 122 -77.08 10.78 1.79
N ARG A 123 -76.69 10.13 0.67
CA ARG A 123 -77.57 10.01 -0.52
C ARG A 123 -77.84 8.60 -1.01
N ILE A 124 -78.02 7.65 -0.08
CA ILE A 124 -78.71 6.39 -0.37
C ILE A 124 -79.71 6.10 0.75
N GLY A 125 -80.99 6.39 0.53
CA GLY A 125 -82.05 5.88 1.42
C GLY A 125 -83.30 6.72 1.67
N GLU A 126 -83.66 7.72 0.86
CA GLU A 126 -85.06 8.20 0.82
C GLU A 126 -85.53 8.27 -0.64
N ALA A 127 -86.11 7.16 -1.10
CA ALA A 127 -87.04 7.16 -2.21
C ALA A 127 -88.18 6.21 -1.85
N LYS A 128 -89.36 6.81 -1.82
CA LYS A 128 -90.72 6.29 -1.70
C LYS A 128 -90.98 5.00 -2.48
#